data_AF-A0AAE4ZBL2-F1
#
_entry.id   AF-A0AAE4ZBL2-F1
#
_cell.length_a   1.000
_cell.length_b   1.000
_cell.length_c   1.000
_cell.angle_alpha   90.00
_cell.angle_beta   90.00
_cell.angle_gamma   90.00
#
_symmetry.space_group_name_H-M   'P 1'
#
loop_
_entity.id
_entity.type
_entity.pdbx_description
1 polymer ?
#
loop_
_entity_poly.entity_id
_entity_poly.type
_entity_poly.pdbx_seq_one_letter_code
_entity_poly.pdbx_strand_id
1 'polypeptide(L)'
;MIDLTPLDVRKKKGDFRRSVRGYDPELVDDFLDMVAERLEELVKQNVALTERAEHLQEQVASFREREKALNEALVTAQQLRTDAQAQADREAELVRREAQSQAERIIEEGQRSARELQRDIEALHARRRQFIRAFRTLIDRYLSELEVEEARLSEISSDAGPARTSASPGPEADADRVEPEGPSGEADSGDAPAQDEESEKAQKEWLSSLVLEGDQKDQDS
;
A
#
# COMPACT_ATOMS: atom_id res chain seq x y z
N MET A 1 -65.95 7.72 36.63
CA MET A 1 -67.08 7.24 35.79
C MET A 1 -67.97 6.44 36.72
N ILE A 2 -69.27 6.26 36.46
CA ILE A 2 -70.09 5.46 37.40
C ILE A 2 -69.64 4.00 37.24
N ASP A 3 -68.89 3.51 38.23
CA ASP A 3 -68.32 2.16 38.24
C ASP A 3 -69.41 1.18 38.68
N LEU A 4 -70.41 1.00 37.81
CA LEU A 4 -71.41 -0.03 37.98
C LEU A 4 -70.75 -1.36 37.58
N THR A 5 -70.51 -2.25 38.54
CA THR A 5 -69.96 -3.58 38.23
C THR A 5 -71.09 -4.55 37.89
N PRO A 6 -70.81 -5.66 37.16
CA PRO A 6 -71.78 -6.74 36.96
C PRO A 6 -72.39 -7.26 38.27
N LEU A 7 -71.60 -7.25 39.34
CA LEU A 7 -72.04 -7.62 40.69
C LEU A 7 -73.01 -6.59 41.28
N ASP A 8 -72.81 -5.30 41.02
CA ASP A 8 -73.71 -4.24 41.49
C ASP A 8 -75.06 -4.28 40.77
N VAL A 9 -75.07 -4.63 39.48
CA VAL A 9 -76.31 -4.86 38.72
C VAL A 9 -77.09 -6.04 39.30
N ARG A 10 -76.42 -7.16 39.58
CA ARG A 10 -77.05 -8.35 40.20
C ARG A 10 -77.58 -8.06 41.61
N LYS A 11 -76.86 -7.27 42.42
CA LYS A 11 -77.31 -6.87 43.77
C LYS A 11 -78.54 -5.96 43.71
N LYS A 12 -78.69 -5.13 42.67
CA LYS A 12 -79.82 -4.21 42.53
C LYS A 12 -81.17 -4.90 42.32
N LYS A 13 -81.20 -6.16 41.89
CA LYS A 13 -82.39 -7.00 41.72
C LYS A 13 -83.34 -6.95 42.95
N GLY A 14 -82.77 -6.98 44.16
CA GLY A 14 -83.54 -6.96 45.42
C GLY A 14 -83.91 -5.57 45.97
N ASP A 15 -83.38 -4.49 45.40
CA ASP A 15 -83.52 -3.13 45.96
C ASP A 15 -84.72 -2.35 45.39
N PHE A 16 -85.38 -2.87 44.35
CA PHE A 16 -86.49 -2.20 43.70
C PHE A 16 -87.80 -2.34 44.51
N ARG A 17 -88.38 -1.20 44.90
CA ARG A 17 -89.67 -1.16 45.62
C ARG A 17 -90.82 -1.50 44.69
N ARG A 18 -91.72 -2.38 45.13
CA ARG A 18 -92.96 -2.72 44.40
C ARG A 18 -93.96 -1.56 44.49
N SER A 19 -94.54 -1.18 43.36
CA SER A 19 -95.58 -0.14 43.24
C SER A 19 -96.79 -0.69 42.49
N VAL A 20 -98.00 -0.24 42.85
CA VAL A 20 -99.30 -0.74 42.33
C VAL A 20 -99.47 -0.48 40.82
N ARG A 21 -98.64 0.39 40.22
CA ARG A 21 -98.53 0.66 38.77
C ARG A 21 -97.07 0.62 38.29
N GLY A 22 -96.30 -0.37 38.75
CA GLY A 22 -94.88 -0.55 38.38
C GLY A 22 -94.66 -1.50 37.20
N TYR A 23 -93.39 -1.63 36.79
CA TYR A 23 -92.95 -2.68 35.87
C TYR A 23 -93.10 -4.07 36.51
N ASP A 24 -93.24 -5.09 35.67
CA ASP A 24 -93.28 -6.49 36.10
C ASP A 24 -91.92 -6.89 36.72
N PRO A 25 -91.88 -7.29 38.00
CA PRO A 25 -90.64 -7.67 38.66
C PRO A 25 -89.89 -8.81 37.95
N GLU A 26 -90.57 -9.80 37.38
CA GLU A 26 -89.92 -10.95 36.74
C GLU A 26 -89.20 -10.54 35.44
N LEU A 27 -89.84 -9.68 34.63
CA LEU A 27 -89.23 -9.18 33.39
C LEU A 27 -88.06 -8.21 33.67
N VAL A 28 -88.15 -7.41 34.73
CA VAL A 28 -87.04 -6.54 35.16
C VAL A 28 -85.86 -7.37 35.64
N ASP A 29 -86.14 -8.43 36.39
CA ASP A 29 -85.16 -9.38 36.91
C ASP A 29 -84.39 -10.09 35.78
N ASP A 30 -85.08 -10.58 34.76
CA ASP A 30 -84.47 -11.20 33.57
C ASP A 30 -83.63 -10.19 32.77
N PHE A 31 -84.12 -8.95 32.63
CA PHE A 31 -83.36 -7.89 31.97
C PHE A 31 -82.08 -7.52 32.73
N LEU A 32 -82.13 -7.45 34.07
CA LEU A 32 -80.95 -7.17 34.90
C LEU A 32 -79.91 -8.29 34.81
N ASP A 33 -80.34 -9.55 34.71
CA ASP A 33 -79.42 -10.68 34.51
C ASP A 33 -78.72 -10.59 33.13
N MET A 34 -79.48 -10.29 32.07
CA MET A 34 -78.92 -10.06 30.73
C MET A 34 -77.96 -8.86 30.69
N VAL A 35 -78.30 -7.76 31.35
CA VAL A 35 -77.43 -6.58 31.47
C VAL A 35 -76.16 -6.92 32.24
N ALA A 36 -76.25 -7.67 33.34
CA ALA A 36 -75.09 -8.07 34.12
C ALA A 36 -74.15 -8.97 33.31
N GLU A 37 -74.67 -9.95 32.56
CA GLU A 37 -73.87 -10.79 31.67
C GLU A 37 -73.17 -9.99 30.59
N ARG A 38 -73.91 -9.09 29.90
CA ARG A 38 -73.33 -8.27 28.84
C ARG A 38 -72.28 -7.29 29.39
N LEU A 39 -72.51 -6.74 30.58
CA LEU A 39 -71.56 -5.87 31.25
C LEU A 39 -70.30 -6.64 31.66
N GLU A 40 -70.42 -7.89 32.11
CA GLU A 40 -69.28 -8.74 32.44
C GLU A 40 -68.43 -9.04 31.20
N GLU A 41 -69.06 -9.33 30.07
CA GLU A 41 -68.37 -9.52 28.79
C GLU A 41 -67.65 -8.25 28.33
N LEU A 42 -68.32 -7.08 28.42
CA LEU A 42 -67.71 -5.79 28.07
C LEU A 42 -66.50 -5.47 28.96
N VAL A 43 -66.58 -5.75 30.26
CA VAL A 43 -65.45 -5.55 31.18
C VAL A 43 -64.28 -6.46 30.81
N LYS A 44 -64.52 -7.74 30.53
CA LYS A 44 -63.47 -8.68 30.08
C LYS A 44 -62.82 -8.22 28.78
N GLN A 45 -63.62 -7.78 27.81
CA GLN A 45 -63.11 -7.24 26.54
C GLN A 45 -62.30 -5.96 26.76
N ASN A 46 -62.77 -5.06 27.63
CA ASN A 46 -62.08 -3.81 27.92
C ASN A 46 -60.72 -4.04 28.60
N VAL A 47 -60.64 -4.96 29.56
CA VAL A 47 -59.36 -5.37 30.18
C VAL A 47 -58.42 -5.94 29.12
N ALA A 48 -58.87 -6.90 28.31
CA ALA A 48 -58.05 -7.53 27.27
C ALA A 48 -57.57 -6.52 26.21
N LEU A 49 -58.41 -5.54 25.84
CA LEU A 49 -58.03 -4.47 24.93
C LEU A 49 -57.03 -3.49 25.56
N THR A 50 -57.18 -3.19 26.85
CA THR A 50 -56.27 -2.32 27.59
C THR A 50 -54.89 -2.95 27.71
N GLU A 51 -54.80 -4.23 28.09
CA GLU A 51 -53.54 -4.99 28.13
C GLU A 51 -52.85 -5.03 26.76
N ARG A 52 -53.61 -5.23 25.67
CA ARG A 52 -53.06 -5.17 24.31
C ARG A 52 -52.57 -3.77 23.94
N ALA A 53 -53.29 -2.73 24.33
CA ALA A 53 -52.90 -1.36 24.06
C ALA A 53 -51.60 -1.00 24.78
N GLU A 54 -51.50 -1.37 26.06
CA GLU A 54 -50.27 -1.20 26.87
C GLU A 54 -49.10 -1.95 26.22
N HIS A 55 -49.29 -3.21 25.87
CA HIS A 55 -48.25 -4.01 25.23
C HIS A 55 -47.78 -3.44 23.88
N LEU A 56 -48.72 -2.97 23.03
CA LEU A 56 -48.37 -2.32 21.78
C LEU A 56 -47.63 -0.99 22.01
N GLN A 57 -48.01 -0.25 23.05
CA GLN A 57 -47.38 1.01 23.41
C GLN A 57 -45.93 0.81 23.87
N GLU A 58 -45.66 -0.25 24.65
CA GLU A 58 -44.31 -0.67 25.02
C GLU A 58 -43.47 -1.07 23.80
N GLN A 59 -44.04 -1.85 22.87
CA GLN A 59 -43.34 -2.21 21.63
C GLN A 59 -42.99 -0.99 20.79
N VAL A 60 -43.91 -0.04 20.65
CA VAL A 60 -43.65 1.22 19.92
C VAL A 60 -42.56 2.04 20.61
N ALA A 61 -42.53 2.10 21.94
CA ALA A 61 -41.45 2.76 22.68
C ALA A 61 -40.09 2.10 22.40
N SER A 62 -40.03 0.77 22.48
CA SER A 62 -38.83 -0.02 22.17
C SER A 62 -38.35 0.19 20.73
N PHE A 63 -39.25 0.21 19.76
CA PHE A 63 -38.89 0.49 18.37
C PHE A 63 -38.35 1.91 18.18
N ARG A 64 -38.92 2.92 18.84
CA ARG A 64 -38.39 4.29 18.80
C ARG A 64 -37.01 4.42 19.41
N GLU A 65 -36.74 3.71 20.51
CA GLU A 65 -35.41 3.69 21.12
C GLU A 65 -34.39 3.03 20.18
N ARG A 66 -34.75 1.92 19.55
CA ARG A 66 -33.89 1.25 18.54
C ARG A 66 -33.65 2.14 17.32
N GLU A 67 -34.69 2.82 16.82
CA GLU A 67 -34.57 3.76 15.71
C GLU A 67 -33.62 4.91 16.07
N LYS A 68 -33.72 5.45 17.29
CA LYS A 68 -32.80 6.48 17.77
C LYS A 68 -31.36 5.98 17.81
N ALA A 69 -31.11 4.79 18.36
CA ALA A 69 -29.78 4.19 18.40
C ALA A 69 -29.22 3.94 16.99
N LEU A 70 -30.06 3.49 16.05
CA LEU A 70 -29.67 3.30 14.65
C LEU A 70 -29.30 4.63 13.97
N ASN A 71 -30.08 5.69 14.21
CA ASN A 71 -29.78 7.01 13.69
C ASN A 71 -28.47 7.57 14.26
N GLU A 72 -28.22 7.40 15.56
CA GLU A 72 -26.96 7.80 16.20
C GLU A 72 -25.77 7.00 15.64
N ALA A 73 -25.93 5.68 15.45
CA ALA A 73 -24.92 4.84 14.83
C ALA A 73 -24.62 5.26 13.38
N LEU A 74 -25.66 5.61 12.61
CA LEU A 74 -25.50 6.07 11.23
C LEU A 74 -24.73 7.39 11.17
N VAL A 75 -25.06 8.36 12.02
CA VAL A 75 -24.34 9.63 12.11
C VAL A 75 -22.88 9.40 12.50
N THR A 76 -22.64 8.54 13.48
CA THR A 76 -21.29 8.19 13.93
C THR A 76 -20.48 7.52 12.81
N ALA A 77 -21.09 6.58 12.07
CA ALA A 77 -20.45 5.92 10.94
C ALA A 77 -20.13 6.91 9.80
N GLN A 78 -21.00 7.90 9.56
CA GLN A 78 -20.73 8.96 8.60
C GLN A 78 -19.55 9.85 9.03
N GLN A 79 -19.51 10.23 10.31
CA GLN A 79 -18.39 11.01 10.87
C GLN A 79 -17.07 10.23 10.79
N LEU A 80 -17.08 8.96 11.18
CA LEU A 80 -15.89 8.10 11.09
C LEU A 80 -15.40 7.98 9.64
N ARG A 81 -16.32 7.83 8.67
CA ARG A 81 -15.97 7.81 7.25
C ARG A 81 -15.31 9.12 6.81
N THR A 82 -15.86 10.28 7.19
CA THR A 82 -15.28 11.57 6.82
C THR A 82 -13.92 11.80 7.47
N ASP A 83 -13.76 11.38 8.72
CA ASP A 83 -12.50 11.50 9.45
C ASP A 83 -11.43 10.60 8.85
N ALA A 84 -11.79 9.36 8.50
CA ALA A 84 -10.90 8.42 7.81
C ALA A 84 -10.47 8.94 6.44
N GLN A 85 -11.38 9.51 5.65
CA GLN A 85 -11.05 10.16 4.38
C GLN A 85 -10.08 11.33 4.58
N ALA A 86 -10.37 12.23 5.52
CA ALA A 86 -9.52 13.37 5.80
C ALA A 86 -8.13 12.94 6.33
N GLN A 87 -8.05 11.85 7.09
CA GLN A 87 -6.77 11.29 7.53
C GLN A 87 -5.99 10.69 6.36
N ALA A 88 -6.63 9.87 5.53
CA ALA A 88 -5.99 9.28 4.35
C ALA A 88 -5.46 10.37 3.39
N ASP A 89 -6.21 11.45 3.18
CA ASP A 89 -5.78 12.58 2.36
C ASP A 89 -4.55 13.30 2.94
N ARG A 90 -4.51 13.49 4.27
CA ARG A 90 -3.35 14.08 4.96
C ARG A 90 -2.12 13.18 4.86
N GLU A 91 -2.30 11.88 5.07
CA GLU A 91 -1.22 10.89 4.96
C GLU A 91 -0.70 10.81 3.53
N ALA A 92 -1.59 10.77 2.54
CA ALA A 92 -1.21 10.78 1.13
C ALA A 92 -0.41 12.04 0.75
N GLU A 93 -0.83 13.21 1.23
CA GLU A 93 -0.08 14.46 1.00
C GLU A 93 1.30 14.44 1.67
N LEU A 94 1.40 13.90 2.89
CA LEU A 94 2.68 13.74 3.59
C LEU A 94 3.62 12.82 2.81
N VAL A 95 3.13 11.65 2.40
CA VAL A 95 3.90 10.70 1.60
C VAL A 95 4.35 11.32 0.28
N ARG A 96 3.47 12.07 -0.41
CA ARG A 96 3.85 12.79 -1.64
C ARG A 96 4.98 13.78 -1.39
N ARG A 97 4.90 14.59 -0.33
CA ARG A 97 5.93 15.57 0.00
C ARG A 97 7.25 14.92 0.37
N GLU A 98 7.20 13.82 1.13
CA GLU A 98 8.39 13.07 1.49
C GLU A 98 9.05 12.46 0.25
N ALA A 99 8.26 11.82 -0.63
CA ALA A 99 8.77 11.27 -1.89
C ALA A 99 9.37 12.36 -2.79
N GLN A 100 8.75 13.54 -2.88
CA GLN A 100 9.29 14.68 -3.63
C GLN A 100 10.63 15.16 -3.04
N SER A 101 10.71 15.34 -1.73
CA SER A 101 11.94 15.74 -1.03
C SER A 101 13.06 14.71 -1.21
N GLN A 102 12.75 13.42 -1.11
CA GLN A 102 13.71 12.35 -1.37
C GLN A 102 14.18 12.36 -2.83
N ALA A 103 13.28 12.54 -3.80
CA ALA A 103 13.63 12.62 -5.21
C ALA A 103 14.54 13.82 -5.51
N GLU A 104 14.22 15.00 -4.97
CA GLU A 104 15.06 16.20 -5.09
C GLU A 104 16.46 15.95 -4.52
N ARG A 105 16.55 15.34 -3.33
CA ARG A 105 17.83 15.00 -2.71
C ARG A 105 18.66 14.04 -3.56
N ILE A 106 18.04 12.99 -4.13
CA ILE A 106 18.73 12.05 -5.01
C ILE A 106 19.26 12.76 -6.26
N ILE A 107 18.47 13.66 -6.84
CA ILE A 107 18.87 14.45 -8.01
C ILE A 107 20.07 15.35 -7.65
N GLU A 108 20.02 16.05 -6.51
CA GLU A 108 21.11 16.91 -6.06
C GLU A 108 22.40 16.13 -5.80
N GLU A 109 22.30 14.97 -5.15
CA GLU A 109 23.44 14.07 -4.90
C GLU A 109 24.02 13.55 -6.22
N GLY A 110 23.18 13.13 -7.16
CA GLY A 110 23.59 12.71 -8.50
C GLY A 110 24.29 13.83 -9.28
N GLN A 111 23.74 15.05 -9.26
CA GLN A 111 24.36 16.21 -9.89
C GLN A 111 25.69 16.62 -9.23
N ARG A 112 25.82 16.43 -7.92
CA ARG A 112 27.08 16.67 -7.20
C ARG A 112 28.14 15.67 -7.64
N SER A 113 27.81 14.38 -7.62
CA SER A 113 28.70 13.30 -8.06
C SER A 113 29.13 13.49 -9.52
N ALA A 114 28.20 13.82 -10.42
CA ALA A 114 28.53 14.10 -11.82
C ALA A 114 29.52 15.27 -11.97
N ARG A 115 29.35 16.35 -11.18
CA ARG A 115 30.28 17.48 -11.18
C ARG A 115 31.65 17.12 -10.62
N GLU A 116 31.72 16.27 -9.61
CA GLU A 116 32.99 15.77 -9.07
C GLU A 116 33.71 14.91 -10.11
N LEU A 117 33.03 13.95 -10.73
CA LEU A 117 33.60 13.10 -11.76
C LEU A 117 34.10 13.93 -12.97
N GLN A 118 33.35 14.96 -13.37
CA GLN A 118 33.77 15.88 -14.42
C GLN A 118 35.09 16.59 -14.08
N ARG A 119 35.24 17.08 -12.84
CA ARG A 119 36.49 17.70 -12.37
C ARG A 119 37.64 16.71 -12.35
N ASP A 120 37.39 15.47 -11.92
CA ASP A 120 38.41 14.42 -11.89
C ASP A 120 38.90 14.06 -13.29
N ILE A 121 37.98 13.95 -14.26
CA ILE A 121 38.31 13.75 -15.68
C ILE A 121 39.18 14.90 -16.20
N GLU A 122 38.80 16.14 -15.91
CA GLU A 122 39.58 17.32 -16.32
C GLU A 122 40.98 17.34 -15.70
N ALA A 123 41.10 16.98 -14.42
CA ALA A 123 42.36 16.84 -13.71
C ALA A 123 43.24 15.73 -14.29
N LEU A 124 42.67 14.55 -14.61
CA LEU A 124 43.39 13.47 -15.28
C LEU A 124 43.90 13.90 -16.66
N HIS A 125 43.06 14.57 -17.45
CA HIS A 125 43.48 15.12 -18.75
C HIS A 125 44.61 16.14 -18.62
N ALA A 126 44.58 17.00 -17.61
CA ALA A 126 45.66 17.94 -17.32
C ALA A 126 46.96 17.21 -16.94
N ARG A 127 46.88 16.21 -16.07
CA ARG A 127 48.03 15.39 -15.65
C ARG A 127 48.63 14.63 -16.83
N ARG A 128 47.79 14.05 -17.69
CA ARG A 128 48.23 13.39 -18.94
C ARG A 128 48.98 14.37 -19.84
N ARG A 129 48.44 15.58 -20.07
CA ARG A 129 49.12 16.60 -20.89
C ARG A 129 50.47 17.00 -20.29
N GLN A 130 50.55 17.16 -18.97
CA GLN A 130 51.80 17.47 -18.29
C GLN A 130 52.83 16.35 -18.43
N PHE A 131 52.41 15.09 -18.28
CA PHE A 131 53.27 13.93 -18.48
C PHE A 131 53.83 13.86 -19.90
N ILE A 132 52.99 14.02 -20.92
CA ILE A 132 53.42 14.01 -22.33
C ILE A 132 54.45 15.11 -22.59
N ARG A 133 54.23 16.32 -22.06
CA ARG A 133 55.20 17.43 -22.20
C ARG A 133 56.52 17.11 -21.51
N ALA A 134 56.48 16.63 -20.27
CA ALA A 134 57.68 16.28 -19.52
C ALA A 134 58.48 15.16 -20.22
N PHE A 135 57.79 14.14 -20.74
CA PHE A 135 58.41 13.04 -21.47
C PHE A 135 59.04 13.51 -22.79
N ARG A 136 58.37 14.41 -23.53
CA ARG A 136 58.93 15.01 -24.74
C ARG A 136 60.20 15.80 -24.43
N THR A 137 60.19 16.66 -23.41
CA THR A 137 61.37 17.41 -22.98
C THR A 137 62.52 16.49 -22.56
N LEU A 138 62.23 15.35 -21.94
CA LEU A 138 63.25 14.37 -21.57
C LEU A 138 63.89 13.73 -22.81
N ILE A 139 63.08 13.32 -23.80
CA ILE A 139 63.59 12.77 -25.06
C ILE A 139 64.41 13.82 -25.82
N ASP A 140 63.89 15.04 -25.97
CA ASP A 140 64.59 16.12 -26.68
C ASP A 140 65.96 16.41 -26.01
N ARG A 141 66.03 16.33 -24.67
CA ARG A 141 67.30 16.42 -23.93
C ARG A 141 68.27 15.28 -24.28
N TYR A 142 67.82 14.02 -24.25
CA TYR A 142 68.68 12.88 -24.57
C TYR A 142 69.13 12.89 -26.03
N LEU A 143 68.27 13.30 -26.96
CA LEU A 143 68.65 13.47 -28.35
C LEU A 143 69.73 14.54 -28.52
N SER A 144 69.57 15.70 -27.87
CA SER A 144 70.60 16.75 -27.90
C SER A 144 71.93 16.28 -27.29
N GLU A 145 71.91 15.46 -26.25
CA GLU A 145 73.11 14.85 -25.67
C GLU A 145 73.80 13.89 -26.65
N LEU A 146 73.01 13.04 -27.33
CA LEU A 146 73.51 12.15 -28.38
C LEU A 146 74.10 12.92 -29.56
N GLU A 147 73.45 13.99 -30.02
CA GLU A 147 73.96 14.85 -31.10
C GLU A 147 75.32 15.46 -30.75
N VAL A 148 75.51 15.90 -29.50
CA VAL A 148 76.81 16.42 -29.03
C VAL A 148 77.87 15.32 -28.98
N GLU A 149 77.53 14.12 -28.51
CA GLU A 149 78.48 13.01 -28.50
C GLU A 149 78.82 12.49 -29.90
N GLU A 150 77.85 12.44 -30.82
CA GLU A 150 78.09 12.14 -32.23
C GLU A 150 79.02 13.18 -32.87
N ALA A 151 78.81 14.48 -32.60
CA ALA A 151 79.70 15.54 -33.08
C ALA A 151 81.13 15.36 -32.54
N ARG A 152 81.29 15.07 -31.24
CA ARG A 152 82.61 14.78 -30.63
C ARG A 152 83.31 13.59 -31.28
N LEU A 153 82.58 12.48 -31.47
CA LEU A 153 83.13 11.29 -32.13
C LEU A 153 83.49 11.57 -33.59
N SER A 154 82.74 12.43 -34.29
CA SER A 154 83.04 12.83 -35.66
C SER A 154 84.31 13.69 -35.77
N GLU A 155 84.58 14.57 -34.81
CA GLU A 155 85.82 15.35 -34.74
C GLU A 155 87.04 14.44 -34.52
N ILE A 156 86.92 13.45 -33.63
CA ILE A 156 87.95 12.43 -33.37
C ILE A 156 88.20 11.58 -34.63
N SER A 157 87.15 11.24 -35.38
CA SER A 157 87.27 10.54 -36.67
C SER A 157 87.84 11.43 -37.78
N SER A 158 87.72 12.76 -37.71
CA SER A 158 88.23 13.68 -38.73
C SER A 158 89.75 13.93 -38.62
N ASP A 159 90.33 13.70 -37.43
CA ASP A 159 91.78 13.71 -37.19
C ASP A 159 92.46 12.39 -37.66
N ALA A 160 91.66 11.36 -37.98
CA ALA A 160 92.13 10.16 -38.64
C ALA A 160 91.96 10.27 -40.17
N GLY A 161 93.04 10.66 -40.87
CA GLY A 161 93.11 10.65 -42.33
C GLY A 161 92.88 9.27 -42.98
N PRO A 162 92.54 9.21 -44.28
CA PRO A 162 91.56 8.27 -44.82
C PRO A 162 92.14 6.92 -45.23
N ALA A 163 91.44 5.84 -44.87
CA ALA A 163 91.58 4.53 -45.52
C ALA A 163 90.38 4.29 -46.46
N ARG A 164 90.70 4.04 -47.72
CA ARG A 164 89.79 3.88 -48.86
C ARG A 164 89.24 2.45 -48.99
N THR A 165 88.06 2.39 -49.63
CA THR A 165 87.46 1.28 -50.41
C THR A 165 86.97 0.07 -49.60
N SER A 166 85.87 -0.60 -49.92
CA SER A 166 85.15 -0.76 -51.20
C SER A 166 83.66 -1.07 -50.97
N ALA A 167 82.87 -0.79 -52.00
CA ALA A 167 81.43 -0.98 -52.07
C ALA A 167 80.98 -2.43 -52.39
N SER A 168 79.82 -2.80 -51.82
CA SER A 168 78.70 -3.64 -52.32
C SER A 168 78.89 -5.13 -52.68
N PRO A 169 77.80 -5.94 -52.80
CA PRO A 169 76.39 -5.78 -52.36
C PRO A 169 75.83 -7.04 -51.64
N GLY A 170 74.57 -6.98 -51.15
CA GLY A 170 73.84 -8.09 -50.51
C GLY A 170 73.55 -9.29 -51.42
N PRO A 171 72.90 -10.33 -50.87
CA PRO A 171 71.45 -10.36 -51.08
C PRO A 171 70.61 -10.85 -49.88
N GLU A 172 69.39 -10.34 -49.86
CA GLU A 172 68.11 -10.98 -49.50
C GLU A 172 68.18 -12.30 -48.73
N ALA A 173 67.69 -12.28 -47.49
CA ALA A 173 67.19 -13.46 -46.81
C ALA A 173 65.78 -13.16 -46.28
N ASP A 174 64.88 -14.03 -46.72
CA ASP A 174 63.44 -14.06 -46.52
C ASP A 174 62.95 -13.69 -45.12
N ALA A 175 61.79 -13.03 -45.13
CA ALA A 175 60.94 -12.85 -43.98
C ALA A 175 60.51 -14.22 -43.43
N ASP A 176 61.18 -14.65 -42.35
CA ASP A 176 60.69 -15.76 -41.55
C ASP A 176 59.56 -15.24 -40.66
N ARG A 177 58.34 -15.40 -41.17
CA ARG A 177 57.11 -15.24 -40.43
C ARG A 177 57.00 -16.40 -39.45
N VAL A 178 57.51 -16.19 -38.25
CA VAL A 178 57.28 -17.08 -37.11
C VAL A 178 55.96 -16.67 -36.45
N GLU A 179 54.89 -17.35 -36.83
CA GLU A 179 53.84 -17.68 -35.86
C GLU A 179 54.33 -18.86 -35.00
N PRO A 180 54.17 -18.80 -33.68
CA PRO A 180 53.96 -20.01 -32.90
C PRO A 180 52.49 -20.09 -32.45
N GLU A 181 51.84 -21.14 -32.93
CA GLU A 181 50.59 -21.68 -32.39
C GLU A 181 50.75 -22.23 -30.97
N GLY A 182 49.72 -21.99 -30.15
CA GLY A 182 49.07 -22.93 -29.22
C GLY A 182 49.80 -23.36 -27.92
N PRO A 183 49.16 -24.13 -27.01
CA PRO A 183 47.75 -24.55 -26.97
C PRO A 183 47.07 -24.50 -25.57
N SER A 184 45.73 -24.61 -25.57
CA SER A 184 44.82 -25.34 -24.64
C SER A 184 44.97 -25.32 -23.10
N GLY A 185 43.83 -25.11 -22.44
CA GLY A 185 43.53 -25.53 -21.05
C GLY A 185 42.41 -24.67 -20.44
N GLU A 186 41.13 -24.95 -20.69
CA GLU A 186 40.25 -25.76 -19.83
C GLU A 186 40.27 -25.42 -18.33
N ALA A 187 39.22 -24.71 -17.90
CA ALA A 187 38.46 -24.88 -16.65
C ALA A 187 37.24 -23.94 -16.81
N ASP A 188 36.06 -24.44 -17.19
CA ASP A 188 35.07 -25.10 -16.32
C ASP A 188 34.63 -24.26 -15.11
N SER A 189 33.35 -24.43 -14.75
CA SER A 189 32.50 -23.67 -13.85
C SER A 189 31.89 -22.39 -14.47
N GLY A 190 30.58 -22.23 -14.56
CA GLY A 190 29.51 -23.10 -14.12
C GLY A 190 28.19 -22.63 -14.70
N ASP A 191 27.41 -23.64 -15.06
CA ASP A 191 25.99 -23.60 -15.34
C ASP A 191 25.17 -23.01 -14.19
N ALA A 192 23.94 -22.61 -14.54
CA ALA A 192 22.76 -22.38 -13.70
C ALA A 192 22.36 -20.91 -13.38
N PRO A 193 21.04 -20.65 -13.21
CA PRO A 193 19.98 -20.99 -14.15
C PRO A 193 18.96 -19.85 -14.35
N ALA A 194 18.09 -20.00 -15.35
CA ALA A 194 16.84 -19.27 -15.46
C ALA A 194 16.01 -19.41 -14.16
N GLN A 195 15.73 -18.30 -13.48
CA GLN A 195 14.92 -18.24 -12.24
C GLN A 195 13.64 -17.41 -12.38
N ASP A 196 13.19 -17.14 -13.60
CA ASP A 196 12.07 -16.21 -13.82
C ASP A 196 10.68 -16.87 -13.86
N GLU A 197 10.58 -18.21 -13.93
CA GLU A 197 9.26 -18.88 -14.00
C GLU A 197 8.78 -19.47 -12.67
N GLU A 198 9.69 -19.84 -11.76
CA GLU A 198 9.32 -20.44 -10.47
C GLU A 198 8.93 -19.38 -9.42
N SER A 199 9.47 -18.16 -9.55
CA SER A 199 9.14 -17.01 -8.71
C SER A 199 7.72 -16.48 -8.98
N GLU A 200 7.26 -16.49 -10.23
CA GLU A 200 5.87 -16.15 -10.56
C GLU A 200 4.88 -17.20 -10.04
N LYS A 201 5.24 -18.49 -10.07
CA LYS A 201 4.36 -19.56 -9.62
C LYS A 201 4.23 -19.55 -8.10
N ALA A 202 5.32 -19.31 -7.38
CA ALA A 202 5.31 -19.12 -5.92
C ALA A 202 4.52 -17.87 -5.50
N GLN A 203 4.60 -16.77 -6.27
CA GLN A 203 3.78 -15.58 -6.00
C GLN A 203 2.29 -15.82 -6.25
N LYS A 204 1.93 -16.57 -7.30
CA LYS A 204 0.53 -16.92 -7.59
C LYS A 204 -0.04 -17.90 -6.55
N GLU A 205 0.74 -18.86 -6.07
CA GLU A 205 0.31 -19.78 -5.00
C GLU A 205 0.18 -19.06 -3.65
N TRP A 206 1.09 -18.13 -3.32
CA TRP A 206 0.97 -17.32 -2.11
C TRP A 206 -0.28 -16.44 -2.13
N LEU A 207 -0.54 -15.73 -3.24
CA LEU A 207 -1.75 -14.90 -3.42
C LEU A 207 -3.03 -15.74 -3.38
N SER A 208 -3.01 -16.97 -3.93
CA SER A 208 -4.18 -17.85 -3.89
C SER A 208 -4.45 -18.44 -2.50
N SER A 209 -3.40 -18.68 -1.68
CA SER A 209 -3.58 -19.11 -0.29
C SER A 209 -4.15 -18.00 0.60
N LEU A 210 -3.76 -16.74 0.36
CA LEU A 210 -4.23 -15.59 1.13
C LEU A 210 -5.73 -15.31 0.91
N VAL A 211 -6.26 -15.65 -0.27
CA VAL A 211 -7.68 -15.52 -0.61
C VAL A 211 -8.52 -16.65 -0.02
N LEU A 212 -7.95 -17.85 0.17
CA LEU A 212 -8.63 -18.99 0.83
C LEU A 212 -8.63 -18.88 2.35
N GLU A 213 -7.59 -18.30 2.96
CA GLU A 213 -7.50 -18.10 4.42
C GLU A 213 -8.44 -16.99 4.94
N GLY A 214 -8.86 -16.06 4.06
CA GLY A 214 -9.84 -15.02 4.37
C GLY A 214 -11.28 -15.52 4.47
N ASP A 215 -11.64 -16.53 3.67
CA ASP A 215 -13.02 -17.04 3.57
C ASP A 215 -13.37 -18.03 4.70
N GLN A 216 -12.35 -18.61 5.36
CA GLN A 216 -12.53 -19.51 6.50
C GLN A 216 -12.85 -18.79 7.81
N LYS A 217 -12.57 -17.47 7.90
CA LYS A 217 -12.69 -16.70 9.15
C LYS A 217 -14.05 -16.03 9.33
N ASP A 218 -14.87 -15.98 8.27
CA ASP A 218 -16.22 -15.40 8.31
C ASP A 218 -17.33 -16.45 8.55
N GLN A 219 -17.01 -17.75 8.66
CA GLN A 219 -17.98 -18.81 8.98
C GLN A 219 -18.02 -19.24 10.46
N ASP A 220 -17.13 -18.74 11.31
CA ASP A 220 -17.01 -19.13 12.72
C ASP A 220 -17.21 -17.96 13.70
N SER A 221 -18.00 -16.95 13.33
CA SER A 221 -18.43 -15.86 14.24
C SER A 221 -19.94 -15.64 14.22
#